data_AF-A0A8B8L9L6-F1
#
_entry.id   AF-A0A8B8L9L6-F1
#
_cell.length_a   1.000
_cell.length_b   1.000
_cell.length_c   1.000
_cell.angle_alpha   90.00
_cell.angle_beta   90.00
_cell.angle_gamma   90.00
#
_symmetry.space_group_name_H-M   'P 1'
#
loop_
_entity.id
_entity.type
_entity.pdbx_description
1 polymer ?
#
loop_
_entity_poly.entity_id
_entity_poly.type
_entity_poly.pdbx_seq_one_letter_code
_entity_poly.pdbx_strand_id
1 'polypeptide(L)'
;MDKFFNDVEEIKEELKELERLNQSLKRSHEKSKTLYHANTFKDLRSTMDADVALTLKKTKLIKFKLEALERSNDANRNLPGCGAGSSSDRTRTNVVNGLKKNLKDYMDSFSELRHQINSEYRETVQRRYFTVTGENPDDETVDLLISTGESENFLRKAIQEQGRGRIEDTINEIKERHSAVKELEKNLKELYKS
;
A
#
# COMPACT_ATOMS: atom_id res chain seq x y z
N MET A 1 -0.37 -32.75 -18.12
CA MET A 1 0.66 -31.68 -18.20
C MET A 1 0.01 -30.31 -18.30
N ASP A 2 -1.03 -30.16 -19.12
CA ASP A 2 -1.66 -28.87 -19.46
C ASP A 2 -2.15 -28.07 -18.26
N LYS A 3 -2.79 -28.70 -17.26
CA LYS A 3 -3.30 -27.97 -16.08
C LYS A 3 -2.21 -27.21 -15.31
N PHE A 4 -1.04 -27.84 -15.08
CA PHE A 4 0.05 -27.18 -14.33
C PHE A 4 0.55 -25.94 -15.05
N PHE A 5 0.73 -26.03 -16.36
CA PHE A 5 1.22 -24.90 -17.14
C PHE A 5 0.15 -23.80 -17.30
N ASN A 6 -1.14 -24.16 -17.34
CA ASN A 6 -2.22 -23.20 -17.28
C ASN A 6 -2.22 -22.44 -15.94
N ASP A 7 -2.13 -23.15 -14.81
CA ASP A 7 -2.06 -22.55 -13.48
C ASP A 7 -0.82 -21.63 -13.35
N VAL A 8 0.31 -22.02 -13.95
CA VAL A 8 1.54 -21.20 -14.03
C VAL A 8 1.30 -19.92 -14.83
N GLU A 9 0.65 -20.02 -15.98
CA GLU A 9 0.39 -18.85 -16.83
C GLU A 9 -0.57 -17.87 -16.16
N GLU A 10 -1.60 -18.36 -15.48
CA GLU A 10 -2.48 -17.52 -14.67
C GLU A 10 -1.73 -16.76 -13.58
N ILE A 11 -0.76 -17.39 -12.90
CA ILE A 11 0.08 -16.71 -11.91
C ILE A 11 0.94 -15.64 -12.57
N LYS A 12 1.50 -15.90 -13.76
CA LYS A 12 2.29 -14.89 -14.48
C LYS A 12 1.45 -13.68 -14.86
N GLU A 13 0.21 -13.87 -15.29
CA GLU A 13 -0.70 -12.74 -15.58
C GLU A 13 -1.00 -11.92 -14.33
N GLU A 14 -1.21 -12.58 -13.18
CA GLU A 14 -1.38 -11.86 -11.91
C GLU A 14 -0.10 -11.10 -11.48
N LEU A 15 1.08 -11.66 -11.74
CA LEU A 15 2.37 -10.98 -11.50
C LEU A 15 2.54 -9.75 -12.42
N LYS A 16 2.15 -9.83 -13.70
CA LYS A 16 2.14 -8.67 -14.61
C LYS A 16 1.21 -7.57 -14.11
N GLU A 17 0.05 -7.93 -13.57
CA GLU A 17 -0.85 -6.96 -12.96
C GLU A 17 -0.25 -6.30 -11.71
N LEU A 18 0.51 -7.03 -10.88
CA LEU A 18 1.25 -6.41 -9.76
C LEU A 18 2.27 -5.38 -10.26
N GLU A 19 2.98 -5.68 -11.34
CA GLU A 19 3.92 -4.73 -11.95
C GLU A 19 3.19 -3.47 -12.43
N ARG A 20 2.06 -3.64 -13.12
CA ARG A 20 1.24 -2.52 -13.62
C ARG A 20 0.75 -1.63 -12.48
N LEU A 21 0.33 -2.23 -11.35
CA LEU A 21 -0.09 -1.49 -10.16
C LEU A 21 1.07 -0.73 -9.52
N ASN A 22 2.24 -1.34 -9.42
CA ASN A 22 3.43 -0.67 -8.88
C ASN A 22 3.84 0.53 -9.75
N GLN A 23 3.79 0.37 -11.07
CA GLN A 23 4.03 1.48 -12.01
C GLN A 23 2.97 2.57 -11.92
N SER A 24 1.69 2.21 -11.77
CA SER A 24 0.59 3.16 -11.56
C SER A 24 0.78 3.97 -10.28
N LEU A 25 1.13 3.30 -9.18
CA LEU A 25 1.41 3.93 -7.90
C LEU A 25 2.59 4.90 -8.01
N LYS A 26 3.68 4.50 -8.69
CA LYS A 26 4.85 5.36 -8.93
C LYS A 26 4.49 6.60 -9.74
N ARG A 27 3.73 6.45 -10.83
CA ARG A 27 3.27 7.59 -11.65
C ARG A 27 2.38 8.54 -10.86
N SER A 28 1.48 7.98 -10.05
CA SER A 28 0.60 8.76 -9.20
C SER A 28 1.40 9.55 -8.16
N HIS A 29 2.41 8.92 -7.54
CA HIS A 29 3.32 9.60 -6.64
C HIS A 29 4.07 10.75 -7.30
N GLU A 30 4.69 10.53 -8.46
CA GLU A 30 5.40 11.60 -9.18
C GLU A 30 4.46 12.75 -9.58
N LYS A 31 3.23 12.43 -9.96
CA LYS A 31 2.19 13.45 -10.21
C LYS A 31 1.88 14.25 -8.95
N SER A 32 1.81 13.60 -7.78
CA SER A 32 1.48 14.25 -6.50
C SER A 32 2.46 15.38 -6.15
N LYS A 33 3.73 15.25 -6.52
CA LYS A 33 4.80 16.23 -6.27
C LYS A 33 4.58 17.58 -6.97
N THR A 34 3.76 17.61 -8.03
CA THR A 34 3.53 18.79 -8.87
C THR A 34 2.09 19.31 -8.80
N LEU A 35 1.24 18.69 -7.97
CA LEU A 35 -0.15 19.12 -7.81
C LEU A 35 -0.26 20.25 -6.77
N TYR A 36 -0.98 21.30 -7.14
CA TYR A 36 -1.22 22.48 -6.29
C TYR A 36 -2.70 22.67 -5.89
N HIS A 37 -3.60 21.76 -6.30
CA HIS A 37 -5.03 21.83 -6.01
C HIS A 37 -5.50 20.70 -5.09
N ALA A 38 -6.18 21.05 -3.99
CA ALA A 38 -6.59 20.11 -2.95
C ALA A 38 -7.53 18.99 -3.46
N ASN A 39 -8.49 19.32 -4.35
CA ASN A 39 -9.43 18.32 -4.87
C ASN A 39 -8.74 17.27 -5.75
N THR A 40 -7.83 17.70 -6.63
CA THR A 40 -7.08 16.78 -7.49
C THR A 40 -6.10 15.92 -6.69
N PHE A 41 -5.59 16.44 -5.58
CA PHE A 41 -4.77 15.68 -4.64
C PHE A 41 -5.58 14.58 -3.92
N LYS A 42 -6.81 14.88 -3.50
CA LYS A 42 -7.70 13.90 -2.87
C LYS A 42 -8.05 12.74 -3.81
N ASP A 43 -8.37 13.04 -5.06
CA ASP A 43 -8.67 12.01 -6.08
C ASP A 43 -7.44 11.15 -6.37
N LEU A 44 -6.28 11.78 -6.47
CA LEU A 44 -5.01 11.07 -6.67
C LEU A 44 -4.68 10.15 -5.50
N ARG A 45 -4.86 10.62 -4.26
CA ARG A 45 -4.67 9.81 -3.06
C ARG A 45 -5.62 8.62 -3.01
N SER A 46 -6.90 8.84 -3.35
CA SER A 46 -7.89 7.77 -3.43
C SER A 46 -7.48 6.71 -4.47
N THR A 47 -6.90 7.14 -5.59
CA THR A 47 -6.35 6.23 -6.61
C THR A 47 -5.16 5.42 -6.08
N MET A 48 -4.22 6.07 -5.39
CA MET A 48 -3.06 5.41 -4.78
C MET A 48 -3.49 4.38 -3.72
N ASP A 49 -4.47 4.73 -2.88
CA ASP A 49 -5.02 3.82 -1.86
C ASP A 49 -5.69 2.59 -2.51
N ALA A 50 -6.41 2.79 -3.63
CA ALA A 50 -7.00 1.70 -4.40
C ALA A 50 -5.94 0.78 -5.01
N ASP A 51 -4.86 1.33 -5.58
CA ASP A 51 -3.74 0.57 -6.14
C ASP A 51 -3.04 -0.28 -5.05
N VAL A 52 -2.83 0.30 -3.86
CA VAL A 52 -2.28 -0.42 -2.70
C VAL A 52 -3.21 -1.55 -2.27
N ALA A 53 -4.51 -1.29 -2.12
CA ALA A 53 -5.49 -2.29 -1.72
C ALA A 53 -5.57 -3.46 -2.72
N LEU A 54 -5.56 -3.15 -4.02
CA LEU A 54 -5.60 -4.16 -5.08
C LEU A 54 -4.31 -4.99 -5.13
N THR A 55 -3.15 -4.35 -4.94
CA THR A 55 -1.84 -5.02 -4.81
C THR A 55 -1.89 -6.06 -3.70
N LEU A 56 -2.35 -5.68 -2.50
CA LEU A 56 -2.47 -6.61 -1.37
C LEU A 56 -3.41 -7.79 -1.66
N LYS A 57 -4.54 -7.54 -2.33
CA LYS A 57 -5.49 -8.58 -2.72
C LYS A 57 -4.87 -9.57 -3.70
N LYS A 58 -4.20 -9.08 -4.75
CA LYS A 58 -3.52 -9.91 -5.76
C LYS A 58 -2.36 -10.71 -5.18
N THR A 59 -1.55 -10.11 -4.30
CA THR A 59 -0.48 -10.83 -3.60
C THR A 59 -1.01 -12.01 -2.80
N LYS A 60 -2.14 -11.86 -2.10
CA LYS A 60 -2.79 -12.98 -1.38
C LYS A 60 -3.25 -14.07 -2.35
N LEU A 61 -3.86 -13.69 -3.47
CA LEU A 61 -4.28 -14.64 -4.51
C LEU A 61 -3.10 -15.43 -5.08
N ILE A 62 -2.00 -14.75 -5.43
CA ILE A 62 -0.80 -15.40 -5.98
C ILE A 62 -0.20 -16.37 -4.97
N LYS A 63 -0.09 -15.98 -3.69
CA LYS A 63 0.39 -16.89 -2.62
C LYS A 63 -0.44 -18.16 -2.56
N PHE A 64 -1.77 -18.04 -2.56
CA PHE A 64 -2.67 -19.19 -2.56
C PHE A 64 -2.48 -20.09 -3.79
N LYS A 65 -2.35 -19.50 -4.99
CA LYS A 65 -2.10 -20.27 -6.22
C LYS A 65 -0.72 -20.96 -6.21
N LEU A 66 0.31 -20.31 -5.67
CA LEU A 66 1.64 -20.91 -5.52
C LEU A 66 1.60 -22.13 -4.58
N GLU A 67 0.93 -22.03 -3.45
CA GLU A 67 0.74 -23.18 -2.54
C GLU A 67 -0.02 -24.33 -3.22
N ALA A 68 -0.98 -24.03 -4.09
CA ALA A 68 -1.68 -25.04 -4.88
C ALA A 68 -0.75 -25.71 -5.90
N LEU A 69 0.14 -24.96 -6.56
CA LEU A 69 1.16 -25.52 -7.45
C LEU A 69 2.16 -26.41 -6.70
N GLU A 70 2.53 -26.06 -5.47
CA GLU A 70 3.40 -26.89 -4.64
C GLU A 70 2.74 -28.22 -4.29
N ARG A 71 1.48 -28.21 -3.85
CA ARG A 71 0.71 -29.44 -3.63
C ARG A 71 0.59 -30.27 -4.91
N SER A 72 0.42 -29.63 -6.06
CA SER A 72 0.40 -30.29 -7.37
C SER A 72 1.75 -30.94 -7.72
N ASN A 73 2.87 -30.30 -7.37
CA ASN A 73 4.21 -30.89 -7.52
C ASN A 73 4.39 -32.11 -6.62
N ASP A 74 3.99 -32.01 -5.36
CA ASP A 74 4.08 -33.14 -4.41
C ASP A 74 3.25 -34.34 -4.88
N ALA A 75 2.03 -34.11 -5.37
CA ALA A 75 1.19 -35.16 -5.95
C ALA A 75 1.82 -35.78 -7.21
N ASN A 76 2.43 -34.97 -8.08
CA ASN A 76 3.08 -35.43 -9.32
C ASN A 76 4.25 -36.38 -9.04
N ARG A 77 4.94 -36.24 -7.89
CA ARG A 77 6.04 -37.13 -7.51
C ARG A 77 5.63 -38.58 -7.29
N ASN A 78 4.34 -38.83 -7.04
CA ASN A 78 3.81 -40.19 -6.88
C ASN A 78 3.50 -40.89 -8.22
N LEU A 79 3.65 -40.20 -9.35
CA LEU A 79 3.43 -40.79 -10.67
C LEU A 79 4.68 -41.51 -11.18
N PRO A 80 4.53 -42.62 -11.95
CA PRO A 80 5.65 -43.33 -12.55
C PRO A 80 6.56 -42.40 -13.36
N GLY A 81 7.87 -42.47 -13.13
CA GLY A 81 8.86 -41.63 -13.82
C GLY A 81 8.89 -40.15 -13.42
N CYS A 82 8.03 -39.71 -12.50
CA CYS A 82 7.95 -38.32 -12.02
C CYS A 82 8.46 -38.14 -10.58
N GLY A 83 9.09 -39.16 -10.00
CA GLY A 83 9.62 -39.13 -8.64
C GLY A 83 10.61 -37.98 -8.37
N ALA A 84 10.92 -37.80 -7.09
CA ALA A 84 11.84 -36.75 -6.64
C ALA A 84 13.17 -36.77 -7.43
N GLY A 85 13.59 -35.61 -7.92
CA GLY A 85 14.82 -35.46 -8.70
C GLY A 85 14.72 -35.91 -10.16
N SER A 86 13.58 -36.39 -10.63
CA SER A 86 13.32 -36.63 -12.05
C SER A 86 13.36 -35.32 -12.86
N SER A 87 13.50 -35.43 -14.19
CA SER A 87 13.45 -34.26 -15.08
C SER A 87 12.14 -33.46 -14.91
N SER A 88 11.00 -34.17 -14.83
CA SER A 88 9.68 -33.57 -14.62
C SER A 88 9.59 -32.83 -13.28
N ASP A 89 10.05 -33.46 -12.19
CA ASP A 89 10.06 -32.85 -10.86
C ASP A 89 10.97 -31.61 -10.79
N ARG A 90 12.18 -31.68 -11.36
CA ARG A 90 13.11 -30.54 -11.41
C ARG A 90 12.52 -29.37 -12.19
N THR A 91 11.97 -29.62 -13.38
CA THR A 91 11.36 -28.56 -14.20
C THR A 91 10.22 -27.88 -13.45
N ARG A 92 9.29 -28.64 -12.88
CA ARG A 92 8.15 -28.07 -12.16
C ARG A 92 8.56 -27.32 -10.90
N THR A 93 9.54 -27.85 -10.15
CA THR A 93 10.10 -27.20 -8.97
C THR A 93 10.77 -25.88 -9.32
N ASN A 94 11.59 -25.85 -10.38
CA ASN A 94 12.25 -24.64 -10.85
C ASN A 94 11.25 -23.56 -11.29
N VAL A 95 10.17 -23.95 -11.98
CA VAL A 95 9.11 -23.01 -12.38
C VAL A 95 8.45 -22.38 -11.16
N VAL A 96 8.03 -23.18 -10.17
CA VAL A 96 7.39 -22.66 -8.94
C VAL A 96 8.36 -21.75 -8.16
N ASN A 97 9.62 -22.14 -8.03
CA ASN A 97 10.65 -21.33 -7.38
C ASN A 97 10.87 -20.00 -8.10
N GLY A 98 10.86 -20.00 -9.44
CA GLY A 98 10.94 -18.77 -10.24
C GLY A 98 9.76 -17.83 -9.96
N LEU A 99 8.52 -18.36 -9.94
CA LEU A 99 7.34 -17.55 -9.63
C LEU A 99 7.36 -17.00 -8.20
N LYS A 100 7.83 -17.79 -7.22
CA LYS A 100 8.02 -17.34 -5.82
C LYS A 100 9.02 -16.20 -5.73
N LYS A 101 10.15 -16.34 -6.43
CA LYS A 101 11.17 -15.29 -6.51
C LYS A 101 10.60 -14.01 -7.12
N ASN A 102 9.90 -14.11 -8.24
CA ASN A 102 9.26 -12.95 -8.87
C ASN A 102 8.30 -12.24 -7.92
N LEU A 103 7.43 -12.99 -7.23
CA LEU A 103 6.52 -12.39 -6.24
C LEU A 103 7.29 -11.65 -5.13
N LYS A 104 8.37 -12.25 -4.62
CA LYS A 104 9.21 -11.63 -3.61
C LYS A 104 9.82 -10.32 -4.13
N ASP A 105 10.45 -10.35 -5.30
CA ASP A 105 11.10 -9.20 -5.91
C ASP A 105 10.09 -8.05 -6.14
N TYR A 106 8.87 -8.35 -6.60
CA TYR A 106 7.80 -7.36 -6.71
C TYR A 106 7.38 -6.77 -5.36
N MET A 107 7.22 -7.61 -4.34
CA MET A 107 6.81 -7.14 -3.01
C MET A 107 7.89 -6.30 -2.33
N ASP A 108 9.16 -6.62 -2.55
CA ASP A 108 10.30 -5.83 -2.06
C ASP A 108 10.30 -4.44 -2.73
N SER A 109 10.15 -4.38 -4.06
CA SER A 109 10.04 -3.11 -4.80
C SER A 109 8.81 -2.28 -4.39
N PHE A 110 7.66 -2.92 -4.19
CA PHE A 110 6.44 -2.25 -3.72
C PHE A 110 6.62 -1.69 -2.31
N SER A 111 7.28 -2.42 -1.42
CA SER A 111 7.56 -1.97 -0.05
C SER A 111 8.50 -0.76 -0.05
N GLU A 112 9.54 -0.78 -0.89
CA GLU A 112 10.46 0.34 -1.06
C GLU A 112 9.73 1.58 -1.58
N LEU A 113 8.93 1.43 -2.64
CA LEU A 113 8.14 2.54 -3.19
C LEU A 113 7.19 3.12 -2.16
N ARG A 114 6.47 2.26 -1.41
CA ARG A 114 5.55 2.71 -0.36
C ARG A 114 6.29 3.47 0.75
N HIS A 115 7.47 3.01 1.14
CA HIS A 115 8.29 3.69 2.14
C HIS A 115 8.74 5.07 1.63
N GLN A 116 9.21 5.14 0.39
CA GLN A 116 9.58 6.41 -0.25
C GLN A 116 8.40 7.39 -0.29
N ILE A 117 7.23 6.94 -0.76
CA ILE A 117 6.01 7.76 -0.82
C ILE A 117 5.67 8.33 0.56
N ASN A 118 5.69 7.48 1.59
CA ASN A 118 5.35 7.90 2.94
C ASN A 118 6.36 8.92 3.48
N SER A 119 7.66 8.65 3.34
CA SER A 119 8.72 9.53 3.80
C SER A 119 8.64 10.92 3.16
N GLU A 120 8.53 10.98 1.83
CA GLU A 120 8.44 12.25 1.09
C GLU A 120 7.15 13.03 1.42
N TYR A 121 6.03 12.32 1.64
CA TYR A 121 4.80 12.96 2.07
C TYR A 121 4.89 13.50 3.50
N ARG A 122 5.46 12.75 4.45
CA ARG A 122 5.73 13.25 5.81
C ARG A 122 6.57 14.52 5.79
N GLU A 123 7.66 14.53 5.04
CA GLU A 123 8.54 15.69 4.90
C GLU A 123 7.78 16.90 4.33
N THR A 124 6.90 16.67 3.34
CA THR A 124 6.05 17.71 2.77
C THR A 124 5.08 18.29 3.79
N VAL A 125 4.43 17.45 4.60
CA VAL A 125 3.53 17.89 5.68
C VAL A 125 4.31 18.69 6.73
N GLN A 126 5.46 18.21 7.17
CA GLN A 126 6.33 18.90 8.14
C GLN A 126 6.75 20.28 7.64
N ARG A 127 7.26 20.38 6.40
CA ARG A 127 7.70 21.65 5.82
C ARG A 127 6.55 22.66 5.72
N ARG A 128 5.37 22.20 5.33
CA ARG A 128 4.18 23.06 5.26
C ARG A 128 3.73 23.52 6.63
N TYR A 129 3.77 22.63 7.63
CA TYR A 129 3.46 22.98 9.00
C TYR A 129 4.39 24.11 9.47
N PHE A 130 5.70 23.91 9.34
CA PHE A 130 6.69 24.91 9.71
C PHE A 130 6.52 26.24 8.97
N THR A 131 6.25 26.20 7.67
CA THR A 131 6.02 27.43 6.87
C THR A 131 4.85 28.25 7.40
N VAL A 132 3.86 27.57 7.95
CA VAL A 132 2.61 28.15 8.43
C VAL A 132 2.71 28.62 9.88
N THR A 133 3.24 27.78 10.77
CA THR A 133 3.27 28.01 12.22
C THR A 133 4.57 28.68 12.66
N GLY A 134 5.69 28.42 11.98
CA GLY A 134 7.04 28.77 12.39
C GLY A 134 7.69 27.74 13.32
N GLU A 135 6.99 26.64 13.63
CA GLU A 135 7.44 25.60 14.56
C GLU A 135 7.48 24.23 13.89
N ASN A 136 8.33 23.32 14.38
CA ASN A 136 8.36 21.95 13.87
C ASN A 136 7.29 21.11 14.57
N PRO A 137 6.45 20.36 13.83
CA PRO A 137 5.47 19.47 14.45
C PRO A 137 6.14 18.23 15.03
N ASP A 138 5.58 17.69 16.11
CA ASP A 138 5.89 16.34 16.58
C ASP A 138 5.34 15.26 15.61
N ASP A 139 5.82 14.02 15.77
CA ASP A 139 5.44 12.91 14.89
C ASP A 139 3.94 12.60 14.93
N GLU A 140 3.31 12.73 16.10
CA GLU A 140 1.88 12.50 16.27
C GLU A 140 1.04 13.51 15.49
N THR A 141 1.46 14.78 15.46
CA THR A 141 0.81 15.84 14.69
C THR A 141 0.96 15.61 13.20
N VAL A 142 2.14 15.16 12.74
CA VAL A 142 2.33 14.77 11.33
C VAL A 142 1.43 13.60 10.94
N ASP A 143 1.39 12.55 11.77
CA ASP A 143 0.53 11.38 11.56
C ASP A 143 -0.95 11.74 11.52
N LEU A 144 -1.39 12.65 12.40
CA LEU A 144 -2.75 13.14 12.43
C LEU A 144 -3.09 13.89 11.14
N LEU A 145 -2.25 14.84 10.70
CA LEU A 145 -2.50 15.62 9.49
C LEU A 145 -2.52 14.75 8.24
N ILE A 146 -1.69 13.71 8.21
CA ILE A 146 -1.68 12.71 7.15
C ILE A 146 -2.96 11.87 7.18
N SER A 147 -3.32 11.31 8.32
CA SER A 147 -4.46 10.37 8.44
C SER A 147 -5.81 11.04 8.24
N THR A 148 -5.97 12.28 8.68
CA THR A 148 -7.19 13.08 8.50
C THR A 148 -7.28 13.71 7.11
N GLY A 149 -6.17 13.79 6.37
CA GLY A 149 -6.10 14.49 5.08
C GLY A 149 -6.13 16.02 5.21
N GLU A 150 -6.00 16.54 6.44
CA GLU A 150 -6.06 17.98 6.71
C GLU A 150 -4.77 18.73 6.31
N SER A 151 -3.71 18.00 5.91
CA SER A 151 -2.44 18.58 5.45
C SER A 151 -2.55 19.63 4.33
N GLU A 152 -3.60 19.53 3.50
CA GLU A 152 -3.86 20.47 2.40
C GLU A 152 -4.77 21.63 2.83
N ASN A 153 -5.73 21.35 3.72
CA ASN A 153 -6.73 22.30 4.15
C ASN A 153 -6.16 23.35 5.11
N PHE A 154 -5.26 22.95 6.01
CA PHE A 154 -4.70 23.88 6.99
C PHE A 154 -3.82 24.95 6.32
N LEU A 155 -3.05 24.60 5.29
CA LEU A 155 -2.24 25.56 4.53
C LEU A 155 -3.12 26.59 3.81
N ARG A 156 -4.24 26.16 3.22
CA ARG A 156 -5.19 27.07 2.57
C ARG A 156 -5.80 28.04 3.58
N LYS A 157 -6.22 27.53 4.75
CA LYS A 157 -6.77 28.37 5.84
C LYS A 157 -5.73 29.36 6.36
N ALA A 158 -4.47 28.94 6.50
CA ALA A 158 -3.35 29.80 6.92
C ALA A 158 -3.16 31.02 6.02
N ILE A 159 -3.29 30.83 4.70
CA ILE A 159 -3.14 31.88 3.69
C ILE A 159 -4.38 32.80 3.68
N GLN A 160 -5.58 32.26 3.91
CA GLN A 160 -6.84 33.01 3.84
C GLN A 160 -7.19 33.80 5.12
N GLU A 161 -6.81 33.31 6.31
CA GLU A 161 -7.33 33.85 7.59
C GLU A 161 -6.38 34.74 8.40
N GLN A 162 -5.27 35.20 7.81
CA GLN A 162 -4.42 36.27 8.36
C GLN A 162 -4.06 36.11 9.86
N GLY A 163 -3.43 35.00 10.25
CA GLY A 163 -2.80 34.90 11.58
C GLY A 163 -2.36 33.50 11.99
N ARG A 164 -1.10 33.38 12.44
CA ARG A 164 -0.46 32.12 12.89
C ARG A 164 -1.19 31.44 14.06
N GLY A 165 -1.86 32.20 14.94
CA GLY A 165 -2.48 31.69 16.16
C GLY A 165 -3.76 30.84 16.00
N ARG A 166 -4.55 31.02 14.93
CA ARG A 166 -5.81 30.25 14.73
C ARG A 166 -5.59 28.82 14.22
N ILE A 167 -4.36 28.51 13.84
CA ILE A 167 -4.02 27.26 13.15
C ILE A 167 -3.78 26.16 14.16
N GLU A 168 -3.08 26.46 15.25
CA GLU A 168 -2.93 25.55 16.38
C GLU A 168 -4.28 25.19 17.00
N ASP A 169 -5.17 26.18 17.17
CA ASP A 169 -6.55 25.96 17.63
C ASP A 169 -7.30 24.99 16.69
N THR A 170 -7.16 25.17 15.37
CA THR A 170 -7.76 24.28 14.37
C THR A 170 -7.18 22.86 14.45
N ILE A 171 -5.87 22.73 14.64
CA ILE A 171 -5.21 21.42 14.78
C ILE A 171 -5.66 20.73 16.07
N ASN A 172 -5.79 21.46 17.17
CA ASN A 172 -6.30 20.94 18.44
C ASN A 172 -7.74 20.47 18.31
N GLU A 173 -8.60 21.23 17.61
CA GLU A 173 -9.97 20.79 17.31
C GLU A 173 -9.98 19.49 16.48
N ILE A 174 -9.08 19.35 15.50
CA ILE A 174 -8.92 18.11 14.72
C ILE A 174 -8.44 16.96 15.62
N LYS A 175 -7.49 17.20 16.54
CA LYS A 175 -7.00 16.21 17.52
C LYS A 175 -8.15 15.69 18.40
N GLU A 176 -8.95 16.59 18.95
CA GLU A 176 -10.09 16.24 19.81
C GLU A 176 -11.14 15.42 19.06
N ARG A 177 -11.56 15.87 17.87
CA ARG A 177 -12.53 15.14 17.03
C ARG A 177 -12.01 13.77 16.62
N HIS A 178 -10.74 13.67 16.22
CA HIS A 178 -10.14 12.40 15.82
C HIS A 178 -10.05 11.41 17.00
N SER A 179 -9.73 11.91 18.19
CA SER A 179 -9.69 11.10 19.42
C SER A 179 -11.07 10.57 19.79
N ALA A 180 -12.11 11.42 19.73
CA ALA A 180 -13.49 11.02 19.98
C ALA A 180 -13.96 9.92 19.00
N VAL A 181 -13.61 10.04 17.71
CA VAL A 181 -13.93 9.00 16.72
C VAL A 181 -13.22 7.68 17.03
N LYS A 182 -11.92 7.72 17.37
CA LYS A 182 -11.17 6.50 17.75
C LYS A 182 -11.77 5.80 18.98
N GLU A 183 -12.23 6.56 19.97
CA GLU A 183 -12.89 6.03 21.15
C GLU A 183 -14.22 5.34 20.79
N LEU A 184 -15.02 5.96 19.92
CA LEU A 184 -16.24 5.34 19.39
C LEU A 184 -15.94 4.04 18.62
N GLU A 185 -14.93 4.03 17.75
CA GLU A 185 -14.53 2.82 17.02
C GLU A 185 -14.07 1.69 17.95
N LYS A 186 -13.37 2.04 19.04
CA LYS A 186 -12.94 1.08 20.06
C LYS A 186 -14.15 0.49 20.79
N ASN A 187 -15.05 1.35 21.27
CA ASN A 187 -16.28 0.93 21.96
C ASN A 187 -17.14 0.03 21.05
N LEU A 188 -17.24 0.35 19.76
CA LEU A 188 -17.94 -0.46 18.77
C LEU A 188 -17.28 -1.85 18.61
N LYS A 189 -15.95 -1.91 18.51
CA LYS A 189 -15.21 -3.18 18.42
C LYS A 189 -15.34 -4.04 19.67
N GLU A 190 -15.44 -3.43 20.85
CA GLU A 190 -15.68 -4.14 22.10
C GLU A 190 -17.11 -4.70 22.16
N LEU A 191 -18.11 -3.95 21.69
CA LEU A 191 -19.50 -4.40 21.57
C LEU A 191 -19.66 -5.60 20.62
N TYR A 192 -18.95 -5.63 19.50
CA TYR A 192 -18.99 -6.78 18.57
C TYR A 192 -18.25 -8.02 19.09
N LYS A 193 -17.49 -7.89 20.19
CA LYS A 193 -16.76 -9.00 20.83
C LYS A 193 -17.43 -9.50 22.11
N SER A 194 -18.41 -8.77 22.66
CA SER A 194 -19.27 -9.18 23.79
C SER A 194 -20.49 -9.94 23.31
#